data_AF-A0A8H3GYG5-F1
#
_entry.id   AF-A0A8H3GYG5-F1
#
_cell.length_a   1.000
_cell.length_b   1.000
_cell.length_c   1.000
_cell.angle_alpha   90.00
_cell.angle_beta   90.00
_cell.angle_gamma   90.00
#
_symmetry.space_group_name_H-M   'P 1'
#
loop_
_entity.id
_entity.type
_entity.pdbx_description
1 polymer ?
#
loop_
_entity_poly.entity_id
_entity_poly.type
_entity_poly.pdbx_seq_one_letter_code
_entity_poly.pdbx_strand_id
1 'polypeptide(L)'
;MPITTPQQLVDEYKRSGAFDLLRKRLLTEFQNTKSHEKFLERVDDIARDKLKDDVHLAYKKRDKLHEETMIELERYPLWERALNDTKSEILDRRPFFLAVDDDLDRLLQTEKRNMQARGVPIIWRPGSGLKSSTPQPPVEPPPPPPPPPSGTPPPPPPGIPPPVQYQYQYPLWGYTGNAPYHGYMGYGPYNYSYGHNPHMYAYPGAQQFPNGSTPNGVPHPEMFGQTPPPPPGGYPSQQGGGWN
;
A
#
# COMPACT_ATOMS: atom_id res chain seq x y z
N MET A 1 -23.60 -10.79 -9.94
CA MET A 1 -23.89 -12.24 -10.05
C MET A 1 -23.75 -12.79 -8.66
N PRO A 2 -24.54 -13.80 -8.24
CA PRO A 2 -24.40 -14.33 -6.89
C PRO A 2 -22.96 -14.79 -6.66
N ILE A 3 -22.39 -14.39 -5.52
CA ILE A 3 -21.06 -14.81 -5.11
C ILE A 3 -21.15 -16.27 -4.67
N THR A 4 -20.64 -17.18 -5.49
CA THR A 4 -20.64 -18.63 -5.24
C THR A 4 -19.24 -19.21 -5.05
N THR A 5 -18.19 -18.44 -5.35
CA THR A 5 -16.80 -18.86 -5.22
C THR A 5 -15.97 -17.80 -4.48
N PRO A 6 -14.88 -18.19 -3.78
CA PRO A 6 -13.98 -17.24 -3.14
C PRO A 6 -13.39 -16.21 -4.11
N GLN A 7 -13.11 -16.61 -5.35
CA GLN A 7 -12.59 -15.69 -6.37
C GLN A 7 -13.61 -14.58 -6.70
N GLN A 8 -14.89 -14.92 -6.84
CA GLN A 8 -15.94 -13.94 -7.09
C GLN A 8 -16.08 -12.95 -5.92
N LEU A 9 -15.87 -13.41 -4.67
CA LEU A 9 -15.88 -12.52 -3.51
C LEU A 9 -14.77 -11.47 -3.61
N VAL A 10 -13.56 -11.90 -3.97
CA VAL A 10 -12.42 -10.99 -4.17
C VAL A 10 -12.67 -10.02 -5.33
N ASP A 11 -13.24 -10.50 -6.43
CA ASP A 11 -13.52 -9.66 -7.60
C ASP A 11 -14.61 -8.61 -7.30
N GLU A 12 -15.67 -8.98 -6.57
CA GLU A 12 -16.67 -8.03 -6.09
C GLU A 12 -16.11 -7.08 -5.02
N TYR A 13 -15.22 -7.55 -4.15
CA TYR A 13 -14.53 -6.71 -3.17
C TYR A 13 -13.65 -5.64 -3.82
N LYS A 14 -12.98 -5.99 -4.91
CA LYS A 14 -12.26 -5.02 -5.75
C LYS A 14 -13.22 -4.06 -6.46
N ARG A 15 -14.32 -4.58 -7.01
CA ARG A 15 -15.32 -3.76 -7.74
C ARG A 15 -16.07 -2.79 -6.82
N SER A 16 -16.28 -3.13 -5.55
CA SER A 16 -16.99 -2.28 -4.59
C SER A 16 -16.18 -1.05 -4.17
N GLY A 17 -14.88 -0.99 -4.49
CA GLY A 17 -13.96 0.06 -4.05
C GLY A 17 -13.46 -0.11 -2.61
N ALA A 18 -13.92 -1.12 -1.87
CA ALA A 18 -13.44 -1.42 -0.52
C ALA A 18 -11.93 -1.76 -0.53
N PHE A 19 -11.47 -2.49 -1.55
CA PHE A 19 -10.04 -2.76 -1.74
C PHE A 19 -9.19 -1.48 -1.87
N ASP A 20 -9.67 -0.47 -2.58
CA ASP A 20 -8.95 0.80 -2.74
C ASP A 20 -8.94 1.60 -1.43
N LEU A 21 -10.03 1.56 -0.66
CA LEU A 21 -10.08 2.15 0.68
C LEU A 21 -9.10 1.45 1.62
N LEU A 22 -9.04 0.12 1.58
CA LEU A 22 -8.07 -0.67 2.35
C LEU A 22 -6.63 -0.30 1.98
N ARG A 23 -6.33 -0.18 0.69
CA ARG A 23 -5.01 0.25 0.20
C ARG A 23 -4.64 1.66 0.70
N LYS A 24 -5.57 2.61 0.61
CA LYS A 24 -5.36 3.99 1.11
C LYS A 24 -5.13 4.00 2.61
N ARG A 25 -5.95 3.27 3.37
CA ARG A 25 -5.80 3.15 4.82
C ARG A 25 -4.44 2.55 5.18
N LEU A 26 -4.04 1.47 4.53
CA LEU A 26 -2.74 0.83 4.77
C LEU A 26 -1.58 1.78 4.46
N LEU A 27 -1.67 2.55 3.38
CA LEU A 27 -0.67 3.57 3.05
C LEU A 27 -0.62 4.67 4.13
N THR A 28 -1.77 5.16 4.59
CA THR A 28 -1.84 6.18 5.65
C THR A 28 -1.28 5.65 6.97
N GLU A 29 -1.64 4.43 7.37
CA GLU A 29 -1.09 3.80 8.57
C GLU A 29 0.43 3.64 8.45
N PHE A 30 0.92 3.16 7.30
CA PHE A 30 2.36 3.05 7.02
C PHE A 30 3.08 4.39 7.17
N GLN A 31 2.56 5.46 6.57
CA GLN A 31 3.13 6.81 6.66
C GLN A 31 3.23 7.33 8.11
N ASN A 32 2.37 6.85 9.00
CA ASN A 32 2.35 7.22 10.41
C ASN A 32 3.23 6.31 11.29
N THR A 33 3.90 5.29 10.72
CA THR A 33 4.78 4.39 11.48
C THR A 33 6.23 4.88 11.53
N LYS A 34 6.97 4.41 12.54
CA LYS A 34 8.43 4.60 12.61
C LYS A 34 9.17 3.90 11.47
N SER A 35 8.59 2.82 10.92
CA SER A 35 9.17 2.10 9.78
C SER A 35 9.25 2.99 8.52
N HIS A 36 8.27 3.87 8.31
CA HIS A 36 8.28 4.85 7.23
C HIS A 36 9.38 5.90 7.41
N GLU A 37 9.60 6.40 8.63
CA GLU A 37 10.70 7.34 8.92
C GLU A 37 12.07 6.71 8.59
N LYS A 38 12.31 5.48 9.05
CA LYS A 38 13.54 4.73 8.73
C LYS A 38 13.70 4.46 7.23
N PHE A 39 12.59 4.21 6.53
CA PHE A 39 12.60 4.03 5.08
C PHE A 39 13.06 5.31 4.39
N LEU A 40 12.52 6.47 4.76
CA LEU A 40 12.94 7.77 4.21
C LEU A 40 14.39 8.11 4.55
N GLU A 41 14.82 7.88 5.79
CA GLU A 41 16.22 8.07 6.20
C GLU A 41 17.17 7.26 5.31
N ARG A 42 16.80 6.00 5.01
CA ARG A 42 17.61 5.14 4.15
C ARG A 42 17.63 5.59 2.69
N VAL A 43 16.49 6.08 2.18
CA VAL A 43 16.42 6.68 0.84
C VAL A 43 17.33 7.92 0.77
N ASP A 44 17.30 8.77 1.78
CA ASP A 44 18.15 9.96 1.88
C ASP A 44 19.63 9.64 2.02
N ASP A 45 19.98 8.58 2.76
CA ASP A 45 21.36 8.09 2.85
C ASP A 45 21.86 7.62 1.49
N ILE A 46 21.07 6.82 0.76
CA ILE A 46 21.44 6.31 -0.57
C ILE A 46 21.60 7.46 -1.56
N ALA A 47 20.67 8.42 -1.56
CA ALA A 47 20.77 9.59 -2.42
C ALA A 47 22.02 10.44 -2.11
N ARG A 48 22.34 10.63 -0.82
CA ARG A 48 23.55 11.34 -0.40
C ARG A 48 24.82 10.60 -0.80
N ASP A 49 24.87 9.28 -0.61
CA ASP A 49 26.04 8.47 -0.98
C ASP A 49 26.24 8.48 -2.50
N LYS A 50 25.15 8.40 -3.28
CA LYS A 50 25.21 8.51 -4.74
C LYS A 50 25.77 9.86 -5.21
N LEU A 51 25.39 10.95 -4.55
CA LEU A 51 25.90 12.30 -4.86
C LEU A 51 27.37 12.50 -4.44
N LYS A 52 27.84 11.82 -3.38
CA LYS A 52 29.25 11.83 -2.99
C LYS A 52 30.11 11.05 -3.99
N ASP A 53 29.60 9.92 -4.46
CA ASP A 53 30.32 9.03 -5.38
C ASP A 53 30.42 9.60 -6.80
N ASP A 54 29.36 10.25 -7.30
CA ASP A 54 29.34 10.91 -8.61
C ASP A 54 29.11 12.43 -8.47
N VAL A 55 30.20 13.16 -8.27
CA VAL A 55 30.18 14.65 -8.19
C VAL A 55 29.60 15.28 -9.47
N HIS A 56 29.73 14.62 -10.63
CA HIS A 56 29.17 15.13 -11.89
C HIS A 56 27.65 15.00 -11.94
N LEU A 57 27.06 14.11 -11.12
CA LEU A 57 25.62 13.93 -11.03
C LEU A 57 24.90 15.19 -10.54
N ALA A 58 25.54 15.95 -9.64
CA ALA A 58 25.01 17.22 -9.14
C ALA A 58 24.87 18.30 -10.23
N TYR A 59 25.64 18.19 -11.32
CA TYR A 59 25.61 19.12 -12.45
C TYR A 59 24.73 18.63 -13.62
N LYS A 60 24.19 17.41 -13.54
CA LYS A 60 23.25 16.91 -14.56
C LYS A 60 21.89 17.59 -14.41
N LYS A 61 21.08 17.52 -15.47
CA LYS A 61 19.67 17.97 -15.42
C LYS A 61 18.92 17.18 -14.34
N ARG A 62 18.00 17.85 -13.66
CA ARG A 62 17.17 17.29 -12.57
C ARG A 62 16.55 15.93 -12.93
N ASP A 63 16.06 15.77 -14.15
CA ASP A 63 15.41 14.54 -14.59
C ASP A 63 16.38 13.36 -14.64
N LYS A 64 17.64 13.58 -15.09
CA LYS A 64 18.68 12.55 -15.07
C LYS A 64 19.16 12.22 -13.67
N LEU A 65 19.28 13.23 -12.80
CA LEU A 65 19.60 13.02 -11.39
C LEU A 65 18.55 12.12 -10.73
N HIS A 66 17.27 12.43 -10.95
CA HIS A 66 16.16 11.62 -10.44
C HIS A 66 16.18 10.20 -10.99
N GLU A 67 16.33 10.02 -12.30
CA GLU A 67 16.42 8.69 -12.94
C GLU A 67 17.55 7.84 -12.34
N GLU A 68 18.77 8.39 -12.24
CA GLU A 68 19.93 7.68 -11.69
C GLU A 68 19.74 7.35 -10.20
N THR A 69 19.07 8.24 -9.45
CA THR A 69 18.74 8.01 -8.03
C THR A 69 17.71 6.89 -7.91
N MET A 70 16.69 6.87 -8.76
CA MET A 70 15.67 5.81 -8.79
C MET A 70 16.28 4.45 -9.14
N ILE A 71 17.16 4.39 -10.14
CA ILE A 71 17.91 3.15 -10.50
C ILE A 71 18.73 2.66 -9.30
N GLU A 72 19.38 3.57 -8.56
CA GLU A 72 20.16 3.18 -7.39
C GLU A 72 19.25 2.67 -6.26
N LEU A 73 18.11 3.31 -6.01
CA LEU A 73 17.14 2.86 -5.01
C LEU A 73 16.58 1.47 -5.33
N GLU A 74 16.34 1.14 -6.60
CA GLU A 74 15.87 -0.17 -7.05
C GLU A 74 16.89 -1.30 -6.80
N ARG A 75 18.17 -0.99 -6.64
CA ARG A 75 19.21 -1.99 -6.32
C ARG A 75 19.12 -2.49 -4.88
N TYR A 76 18.50 -1.71 -4.00
CA TYR A 76 18.37 -2.06 -2.60
C TYR A 76 16.96 -2.63 -2.35
N PRO A 77 16.81 -3.75 -1.61
CA PRO A 77 15.50 -4.30 -1.24
C PRO A 77 14.86 -3.47 -0.11
N LEU A 78 14.70 -2.16 -0.32
CA LEU A 78 14.19 -1.21 0.67
C LEU A 78 12.72 -1.48 0.97
N TRP A 79 11.96 -1.79 -0.08
CA TRP A 79 10.53 -2.05 0.03
C TRP A 79 10.27 -3.33 0.81
N GLU A 80 10.98 -4.43 0.56
CA GLU A 80 10.81 -5.70 1.26
C GLU A 80 11.16 -5.55 2.75
N ARG A 81 12.20 -4.77 3.07
CA ARG A 81 12.56 -4.47 4.45
C ARG A 81 11.50 -3.64 5.15
N ALA A 82 11.07 -2.54 4.54
CA ALA A 82 10.01 -1.71 5.08
C ALA A 82 8.73 -2.53 5.28
N LEU A 83 8.35 -3.36 4.30
CA LEU A 83 7.18 -4.22 4.36
C LEU A 83 7.26 -5.25 5.51
N ASN A 84 8.43 -5.84 5.76
CA ASN A 84 8.61 -6.75 6.89
C ASN A 84 8.47 -6.03 8.24
N ASP A 85 9.04 -4.84 8.37
CA ASP A 85 8.91 -4.03 9.58
C ASP A 85 7.44 -3.62 9.80
N THR A 86 6.80 -3.12 8.75
CA THR A 86 5.40 -2.71 8.75
C THR A 86 4.44 -3.88 9.00
N LYS A 87 4.75 -5.08 8.53
CA LYS A 87 3.92 -6.27 8.77
C LYS A 87 3.80 -6.54 10.26
N SER A 88 4.92 -6.50 10.98
CA SER A 88 4.92 -6.70 12.43
C SER A 88 4.19 -5.57 13.18
N GLU A 89 4.24 -4.34 12.65
CA GLU A 89 3.66 -3.18 13.31
C GLU A 89 2.17 -2.97 13.01
N ILE A 90 1.71 -3.24 11.77
CA ILE A 90 0.36 -2.93 11.29
C ILE A 90 -0.46 -4.21 11.08
N LEU A 91 0.08 -5.18 10.34
CA LEU A 91 -0.70 -6.35 9.92
C LEU A 91 -0.89 -7.33 11.07
N ASP A 92 0.10 -7.51 11.94
CA ASP A 92 -0.03 -8.36 13.12
C ASP A 92 -0.96 -7.76 14.19
N ARG A 93 -1.42 -6.51 14.02
CA ARG A 93 -2.45 -5.92 14.88
C ARG A 93 -3.82 -6.51 14.55
N ARG A 94 -4.41 -7.18 15.55
CA ARG A 94 -5.80 -7.69 15.56
C ARG A 94 -6.86 -6.77 14.90
N PRO A 95 -6.88 -5.43 15.08
CA PRO A 95 -7.89 -4.57 14.46
C PRO A 95 -7.86 -4.52 12.92
N PHE A 96 -6.73 -4.82 12.26
CA PHE A 96 -6.66 -4.75 10.80
C PHE A 96 -7.50 -5.85 10.15
N PHE A 97 -7.32 -7.10 10.58
CA PHE A 97 -8.08 -8.24 10.05
C PHE A 97 -9.57 -8.14 10.35
N LEU A 98 -9.93 -7.68 11.56
CA LEU A 98 -11.33 -7.45 11.93
C LEU A 98 -12.03 -6.46 10.99
N ALA A 99 -11.34 -5.39 10.58
CA ALA A 99 -11.91 -4.43 9.64
C ALA A 99 -12.13 -5.04 8.23
N VAL A 100 -11.23 -5.92 7.78
CA VAL A 100 -11.39 -6.63 6.51
C VAL A 100 -12.55 -7.62 6.60
N ASP A 101 -12.66 -8.36 7.70
CA ASP A 101 -13.75 -9.30 7.95
C ASP A 101 -15.11 -8.57 7.96
N ASP A 102 -15.20 -7.43 8.66
CA ASP A 102 -16.39 -6.57 8.69
C ASP A 102 -16.81 -6.09 7.28
N ASP A 103 -15.84 -5.68 6.46
CA ASP A 103 -16.10 -5.25 5.08
C ASP A 103 -16.58 -6.41 4.19
N LEU A 104 -16.00 -7.60 4.35
CA LEU A 104 -16.41 -8.81 3.62
C LEU A 104 -17.81 -9.26 4.04
N ASP A 105 -18.13 -9.24 5.33
CA ASP A 105 -19.45 -9.55 5.86
C ASP A 105 -20.50 -8.56 5.33
N ARG A 106 -20.16 -7.27 5.31
CA ARG A 106 -21.03 -6.23 4.73
C ARG A 106 -21.28 -6.45 3.23
N LEU A 107 -20.26 -6.87 2.48
CA LEU A 107 -20.39 -7.18 1.06
C LEU A 107 -21.31 -8.38 0.84
N LEU A 108 -21.12 -9.46 1.60
CA LEU A 108 -21.97 -10.66 1.54
C LEU A 108 -23.42 -10.38 1.94
N GLN A 109 -23.64 -9.55 2.96
CA GLN A 109 -24.98 -9.12 3.36
C GLN A 109 -25.67 -8.27 2.28
N THR A 110 -24.91 -7.37 1.64
CA THR A 110 -25.41 -6.58 0.51
C THR A 110 -25.82 -7.48 -0.64
N GLU A 111 -24.99 -8.47 -1.01
CA GLU A 111 -25.33 -9.39 -2.09
C GLU A 111 -26.52 -10.28 -1.73
N LYS A 112 -26.64 -10.74 -0.48
CA LYS A 112 -27.81 -11.47 0.00
C LYS A 112 -29.10 -10.66 -0.20
N ARG A 113 -29.10 -9.37 0.12
CA ARG A 113 -30.26 -8.47 -0.11
C ARG A 113 -30.54 -8.29 -1.60
N ASN A 114 -29.49 -8.14 -2.42
CA ASN A 114 -29.63 -8.03 -3.87
C ASN A 114 -30.25 -9.28 -4.50
N MET A 115 -29.88 -10.48 -4.03
CA MET A 115 -30.46 -11.74 -4.50
C MET A 115 -31.95 -11.85 -4.13
N GLN A 116 -32.32 -11.46 -2.91
CA GLN A 116 -33.72 -11.43 -2.47
C GLN A 116 -34.56 -10.47 -3.34
N ALA A 117 -34.03 -9.28 -3.65
CA ALA A 117 -34.71 -8.31 -4.50
C ALA A 117 -34.92 -8.81 -5.95
N ARG A 118 -34.05 -9.71 -6.43
CA ARG A 118 -34.16 -10.32 -7.77
C ARG A 118 -35.08 -11.55 -7.81
N GLY A 119 -35.71 -11.92 -6.69
CA GLY A 119 -36.56 -13.10 -6.61
C GLY A 119 -35.81 -14.43 -6.80
N VAL A 120 -34.47 -14.42 -6.64
CA VAL A 120 -33.67 -15.65 -6.73
C VAL A 120 -33.77 -16.36 -5.38
N PRO A 121 -34.41 -17.55 -5.30
CA PRO A 121 -34.52 -18.29 -4.04
C PRO A 121 -33.11 -18.68 -3.59
N ILE A 122 -32.68 -18.16 -2.44
CA ILE A 122 -31.38 -18.50 -1.87
C ILE A 122 -31.53 -19.86 -1.21
N ILE A 123 -31.23 -20.94 -1.93
CA ILE A 123 -31.07 -22.27 -1.35
C ILE A 123 -29.72 -22.26 -0.61
N TRP A 124 -29.72 -21.76 0.63
CA TRP A 124 -28.60 -21.93 1.54
C TRP A 124 -28.47 -23.41 1.84
N ARG A 125 -27.53 -24.10 1.19
CA ARG A 125 -27.20 -25.48 1.53
C ARG A 125 -26.52 -25.45 2.91
N PRO A 126 -27.17 -25.96 3.98
CA PRO A 126 -26.57 -26.01 5.30
C PRO A 126 -25.37 -26.96 5.22
N GLY A 127 -24.16 -26.44 5.41
CA GLY A 127 -22.91 -27.22 5.31
C GLY A 127 -21.77 -26.58 4.51
N SER A 128 -21.99 -25.42 3.87
CA SER A 128 -20.97 -24.72 3.05
C SER A 128 -19.90 -23.93 3.84
N GLY A 129 -19.72 -24.20 5.14
CA GLY A 129 -18.45 -23.93 5.83
C GLY A 129 -18.19 -22.53 6.40
N LEU A 130 -19.03 -21.52 6.16
CA LEU A 130 -18.95 -20.25 6.90
C LEU A 130 -19.71 -20.40 8.22
N LYS A 131 -19.02 -20.87 9.26
CA LYS A 131 -19.57 -20.95 10.62
C LYS A 131 -19.72 -19.53 11.16
N SER A 132 -20.94 -19.00 11.12
CA SER A 132 -21.34 -17.90 11.99
C SER A 132 -21.13 -18.36 13.43
N SER A 133 -20.17 -17.74 14.13
CA SER A 133 -19.92 -17.97 15.55
C SER A 133 -21.06 -17.36 16.38
N THR A 134 -22.24 -17.95 16.31
CA THR A 134 -23.23 -17.82 17.38
C THR A 134 -22.74 -18.72 18.51
N PRO A 135 -22.54 -18.20 19.74
CA PRO A 135 -22.13 -19.03 20.87
C PRO A 135 -23.19 -20.11 21.08
N GLN A 136 -22.82 -21.34 20.74
CA GLN A 136 -23.66 -22.49 21.05
C GLN A 136 -23.68 -22.59 22.58
N PRO A 137 -24.86 -22.69 23.23
CA PRO A 137 -24.91 -22.95 24.67
C PRO A 137 -24.04 -24.19 24.96
N PRO A 138 -23.28 -24.19 26.06
CA PRO A 138 -22.31 -25.23 26.35
C PRO A 138 -23.01 -26.59 26.32
N VAL A 139 -22.76 -27.34 25.24
CA VAL A 139 -23.19 -28.72 25.15
C VAL A 139 -22.35 -29.46 26.18
N GLU A 140 -23.03 -29.94 27.22
CA GLU A 140 -22.44 -30.76 28.26
C GLU A 140 -21.64 -31.89 27.60
N PRO A 141 -20.33 -32.00 27.89
CA PRO A 141 -19.48 -32.96 27.21
C PRO A 141 -20.03 -34.37 27.45
N PRO A 142 -20.11 -35.21 26.42
CA PRO A 142 -20.50 -36.60 26.59
C PRO A 142 -19.59 -37.26 27.64
N PRO A 143 -20.13 -38.17 28.46
CA PRO A 143 -19.36 -38.82 29.52
C PRO A 143 -18.10 -39.46 28.93
N PRO A 144 -16.94 -39.35 29.61
CA PRO A 144 -15.70 -39.89 29.11
C PRO A 144 -15.84 -41.41 28.90
N PRO A 145 -15.29 -41.95 27.80
CA PRO A 145 -15.24 -43.39 27.60
C PRO A 145 -14.46 -44.04 28.75
N PRO A 146 -14.81 -45.29 29.14
CA PRO A 146 -14.07 -46.01 30.17
C PRO A 146 -12.59 -46.11 29.78
N PRO A 147 -11.67 -46.01 30.75
CA PRO A 147 -10.25 -46.11 30.46
C PRO A 147 -9.94 -47.46 29.81
N PRO A 148 -9.08 -47.50 28.77
CA PRO A 148 -8.63 -48.77 28.21
C PRO A 148 -7.89 -49.58 29.28
N PRO A 149 -7.98 -50.92 29.25
CA PRO A 149 -7.20 -51.76 30.14
C PRO A 149 -5.71 -51.42 29.99
N SER A 150 -5.02 -51.27 31.11
CA SER A 150 -3.59 -50.92 31.19
C SER A 150 -2.73 -51.89 30.37
N GLY A 151 -2.53 -51.55 29.11
CA GLY A 151 -1.62 -52.22 28.20
C GLY A 151 -0.19 -51.99 28.65
N THR A 152 0.60 -53.06 28.62
CA THR A 152 2.03 -53.09 28.88
C THR A 152 2.79 -51.94 28.20
N PRO A 153 3.79 -51.35 28.87
CA PRO A 153 4.55 -50.22 28.32
C PRO A 153 5.22 -50.61 27.00
N PRO A 154 5.23 -49.70 26.00
CA PRO A 154 5.94 -49.94 24.75
C PRO A 154 7.45 -50.06 25.00
N PRO A 155 8.16 -50.88 24.20
CA PRO A 155 9.61 -50.98 24.28
C PRO A 155 10.25 -49.62 23.93
N PRO A 156 11.42 -49.32 24.52
CA PRO A 156 12.13 -48.08 24.24
C PRO A 156 12.52 -48.00 22.75
N PRO A 157 12.46 -46.81 22.13
CA PRO A 157 12.88 -46.63 20.75
C PRO A 157 14.39 -46.91 20.61
N PRO A 158 14.82 -47.54 19.49
CA PRO A 158 16.24 -47.74 19.21
C PRO A 158 16.96 -46.38 19.13
N GLY A 159 18.16 -46.36 19.71
CA GLY A 159 18.95 -45.16 19.98
C GLY A 159 19.08 -44.23 18.78
N ILE A 160 18.81 -42.95 19.02
CA ILE A 160 19.06 -41.85 18.10
C ILE A 160 20.58 -41.79 17.86
N PRO A 161 21.06 -41.93 16.61
CA PRO A 161 22.48 -41.74 16.32
C PRO A 161 22.90 -40.29 16.62
N PRO A 162 24.13 -40.08 17.11
CA PRO A 162 24.60 -38.75 17.46
C PRO A 162 24.56 -37.79 16.25
N PRO A 163 24.31 -36.49 16.47
CA PRO A 163 24.24 -35.52 15.40
C PRO A 163 25.59 -35.45 14.68
N VAL A 164 25.56 -35.69 13.36
CA VAL A 164 26.69 -35.49 12.46
C VAL A 164 27.03 -34.00 12.50
N GLN A 165 28.20 -33.66 13.08
CA GLN A 165 28.71 -32.30 13.02
C GLN A 165 29.16 -32.01 11.58
N TYR A 166 28.35 -31.26 10.85
CA TYR A 166 28.75 -30.67 9.59
C TYR A 166 29.74 -29.53 9.88
N GLN A 167 31.04 -29.80 9.76
CA GLN A 167 32.03 -28.74 9.61
C GLN A 167 31.77 -28.03 8.28
N TYR A 168 31.18 -26.85 8.34
CA TYR A 168 31.12 -25.92 7.21
C TYR A 168 32.53 -25.38 6.95
N GLN A 169 33.22 -26.01 6.01
CA GLN A 169 34.45 -25.49 5.45
C GLN A 169 34.07 -24.44 4.39
N TYR A 170 34.07 -23.16 4.78
CA TYR A 170 33.86 -22.06 3.85
C TYR A 170 35.07 -21.94 2.91
N PRO A 171 34.89 -22.00 1.57
CA PRO A 171 35.96 -21.66 0.65
C PRO A 171 36.21 -20.14 0.70
N LEU A 172 37.43 -19.81 1.14
CA LEU A 172 38.01 -18.48 1.14
C LEU A 172 38.26 -18.04 -0.31
N TRP A 173 37.27 -17.39 -0.93
CA TRP A 173 37.47 -16.72 -2.22
C TRP A 173 38.18 -15.39 -1.98
N GLY A 174 39.52 -15.42 -2.10
CA GLY A 174 40.32 -14.22 -2.28
C GLY A 174 40.06 -13.61 -3.64
N TYR A 175 39.46 -12.42 -3.66
CA TYR A 175 39.40 -11.58 -4.85
C TYR A 175 40.62 -10.65 -4.85
N THR A 176 41.64 -11.05 -5.59
CA THR A 176 42.72 -10.17 -6.04
C THR A 176 42.41 -9.67 -7.44
N GLY A 177 42.32 -8.35 -7.59
CA GLY A 177 42.94 -7.62 -8.69
C GLY A 177 42.25 -7.64 -10.07
N ASN A 178 41.85 -6.45 -10.49
CA ASN A 178 42.02 -5.87 -11.83
C ASN A 178 41.90 -6.78 -13.06
N ALA A 179 40.85 -6.54 -13.86
CA ALA A 179 40.99 -6.51 -15.31
C ALA A 179 39.97 -5.54 -15.96
N PRO A 180 40.31 -4.93 -17.10
CA PRO A 180 39.67 -3.73 -17.62
C PRO A 180 38.49 -4.01 -18.55
N TYR A 181 37.69 -2.96 -18.74
CA TYR A 181 36.78 -2.69 -19.86
C TYR A 181 36.87 -3.64 -21.08
N HIS A 182 35.76 -4.29 -21.39
CA HIS A 182 35.33 -4.46 -22.78
C HIS A 182 33.80 -4.44 -22.86
N GLY A 183 33.29 -3.47 -23.61
CA GLY A 183 31.86 -3.30 -23.84
C GLY A 183 31.29 -4.40 -24.73
N TYR A 184 30.04 -4.75 -24.46
CA TYR A 184 29.14 -5.25 -25.48
C TYR A 184 27.75 -4.64 -25.25
N MET A 185 27.39 -3.77 -26.18
CA MET A 185 26.03 -3.34 -26.46
C MET A 185 25.22 -4.56 -26.91
N GLY A 186 24.16 -4.88 -26.17
CA GLY A 186 23.17 -5.89 -26.53
C GLY A 186 21.78 -5.34 -26.24
N TYR A 187 21.24 -4.61 -27.21
CA TYR A 187 19.88 -4.08 -27.21
C TYR A 187 18.85 -5.21 -27.12
N GLY A 188 18.01 -5.19 -26.08
CA GLY A 188 16.77 -5.95 -25.99
C GLY A 188 15.61 -4.98 -25.73
N PRO A 189 14.52 -4.99 -26.53
CA PRO A 189 13.50 -3.95 -26.51
C PRO A 189 12.39 -4.29 -25.51
N TYR A 190 12.57 -3.90 -24.25
CA TYR A 190 11.43 -3.71 -23.34
C TYR A 190 11.12 -2.23 -23.27
N ASN A 191 10.41 -1.79 -24.30
CA ASN A 191 9.90 -0.43 -24.43
C ASN A 191 8.71 -0.26 -23.48
N TYR A 192 8.98 -0.09 -22.19
CA TYR A 192 8.01 0.50 -21.26
C TYR A 192 7.94 1.99 -21.56
N SER A 193 7.11 2.32 -22.55
CA SER A 193 6.68 3.68 -22.81
C SER A 193 5.86 4.15 -21.60
N TYR A 194 6.55 4.70 -20.60
CA TYR A 194 5.93 5.60 -19.64
C TYR A 194 5.58 6.87 -20.41
N GLY A 195 4.38 6.85 -21.01
CA GLY A 195 3.73 8.03 -21.56
C GLY A 195 3.64 9.08 -20.46
N HIS A 196 4.62 9.96 -20.44
CA HIS A 196 4.67 11.14 -19.60
C HIS A 196 3.49 12.02 -20.02
N ASN A 197 2.39 11.91 -19.27
CA ASN A 197 1.18 12.69 -19.51
C ASN A 197 1.22 13.88 -18.54
N PRO A 198 1.61 15.10 -18.97
CA PRO A 198 1.88 16.22 -18.08
C PRO A 198 0.61 16.88 -17.50
N HIS A 199 -0.57 16.29 -17.70
CA HIS A 199 -1.87 16.92 -17.41
C HIS A 199 -2.56 16.46 -16.12
N MET A 200 -1.97 15.57 -15.31
CA MET A 200 -2.67 15.01 -14.13
C MET A 200 -2.68 15.88 -12.86
N TYR A 201 -2.06 17.07 -12.86
CA TYR A 201 -2.11 18.02 -11.74
C TYR A 201 -3.01 19.25 -12.00
N ALA A 202 -4.06 19.09 -12.80
CA ALA A 202 -5.13 20.09 -12.85
C ALA A 202 -6.03 19.94 -11.61
N TYR A 203 -5.86 20.85 -10.66
CA TYR A 203 -6.78 21.12 -9.55
C TYR A 203 -8.25 21.21 -10.07
N PRO A 204 -9.19 20.36 -9.60
CA PRO A 204 -10.60 20.51 -9.95
C PRO A 204 -11.20 21.59 -9.04
N GLY A 205 -11.01 22.85 -9.41
CA GLY A 205 -11.50 23.99 -8.61
C GLY A 205 -11.85 25.25 -9.40
N ALA A 206 -11.72 25.24 -10.73
CA ALA A 206 -12.18 26.35 -11.56
C ALA A 206 -13.45 25.91 -12.31
N GLN A 207 -14.61 26.35 -11.82
CA GLN A 207 -15.86 26.33 -12.58
C GLN A 207 -15.63 27.01 -13.92
N GLN A 208 -15.66 26.23 -15.00
CA GLN A 208 -15.85 26.75 -16.34
C GLN A 208 -17.29 27.25 -16.43
N PHE A 209 -17.45 28.56 -16.62
CA PHE A 209 -18.74 29.14 -17.00
C PHE A 209 -19.14 28.57 -18.38
N PRO A 210 -20.36 28.06 -18.55
CA PRO A 210 -20.82 27.61 -19.85
C PRO A 210 -21.03 28.83 -20.75
N ASN A 211 -20.26 28.87 -21.83
CA ASN A 211 -20.44 29.81 -22.93
C ASN A 211 -21.67 29.36 -23.73
N GLY A 212 -22.86 29.75 -23.25
CA GLY A 212 -24.13 29.53 -23.92
C GLY A 212 -24.54 30.78 -24.70
N SER A 213 -24.62 30.65 -26.01
CA SER A 213 -25.21 31.64 -26.91
C SER A 213 -26.67 31.88 -26.52
N THR A 214 -27.03 33.12 -26.18
CA THR A 214 -28.42 33.55 -26.01
C THR A 214 -28.95 34.16 -27.30
N PRO A 215 -30.17 33.77 -27.75
CA PRO A 215 -30.94 34.57 -28.68
C PRO A 215 -31.88 35.53 -27.92
N ASN A 216 -32.01 36.75 -28.45
CA ASN A 216 -33.08 37.73 -28.23
C ASN A 216 -33.33 38.28 -26.81
N GLY A 217 -32.76 39.46 -26.57
CA GLY A 217 -33.52 40.71 -26.49
C GLY A 217 -34.46 40.94 -25.30
N VAL A 218 -33.97 41.62 -24.26
CA VAL A 218 -34.69 42.67 -23.49
C VAL A 218 -33.63 43.61 -22.88
N PRO A 219 -33.76 44.94 -22.96
CA PRO A 219 -32.85 45.87 -22.28
C PRO A 219 -33.25 46.03 -20.80
N HIS A 220 -32.29 45.87 -19.89
CA HIS A 220 -32.43 46.33 -18.50
C HIS A 220 -31.39 47.41 -18.17
N PRO A 221 -31.75 48.40 -17.34
CA PRO A 221 -30.98 49.61 -17.15
C PRO A 221 -29.87 49.47 -16.12
N GLU A 222 -28.84 50.29 -16.33
CA GLU A 222 -27.65 50.52 -15.52
C GLU A 222 -27.92 50.58 -14.01
N MET A 223 -27.22 49.75 -13.24
CA MET A 223 -27.04 49.94 -11.81
C MET A 223 -25.55 50.00 -11.48
N PHE A 224 -25.18 51.22 -11.10
CA PHE A 224 -23.95 51.75 -10.53
C PHE A 224 -23.05 50.76 -9.79
N GLY A 225 -21.75 50.95 -10.03
CA GLY A 225 -20.66 50.16 -9.46
C GLY A 225 -20.53 50.27 -7.94
N GLN A 226 -20.09 49.15 -7.35
CA GLN A 226 -19.44 49.11 -6.06
C GLN A 226 -18.01 48.61 -6.27
N THR A 227 -17.04 49.50 -6.11
CA THR A 227 -15.63 49.12 -5.97
C THR A 227 -15.45 48.41 -4.61
N PRO A 228 -14.74 47.28 -4.57
CA PRO A 228 -14.46 46.59 -3.31
C PRO A 228 -13.51 47.43 -2.41
N PRO A 229 -13.65 47.33 -1.08
CA PRO A 229 -12.78 48.03 -0.15
C PRO A 229 -11.35 47.44 -0.17
N PRO A 230 -10.32 48.26 0.07
CA PRO A 230 -8.94 47.79 0.14
C PRO A 230 -8.68 46.91 1.38
N PRO A 231 -7.70 45.99 1.32
CA PRO A 231 -7.37 45.09 2.42
C PRO A 231 -6.78 45.83 3.64
N PRO A 232 -7.12 45.41 4.88
CA PRO A 232 -6.53 45.96 6.09
C PRO A 232 -5.16 45.32 6.33
N GLY A 233 -4.08 46.08 6.19
CA GLY A 233 -2.75 45.56 6.54
C GLY A 233 -1.55 46.26 5.92
N GLY A 234 -1.56 47.59 5.83
CA GLY A 234 -0.34 48.36 5.57
C GLY A 234 0.37 48.64 6.89
N TYR A 235 1.48 47.96 7.15
CA TYR A 235 2.39 48.34 8.25
C TYR A 235 3.09 49.66 7.89
N PRO A 236 3.12 50.66 8.78
CA PRO A 236 3.97 51.83 8.59
C PRO A 236 5.44 51.43 8.75
N SER A 237 6.22 51.65 7.68
CA SER A 237 7.68 51.61 7.73
C SER A 237 8.19 52.69 8.69
N GLN A 238 8.72 52.27 9.84
CA GLN A 238 9.55 53.13 10.68
C GLN A 238 10.85 53.44 9.93
N GLN A 239 10.96 54.69 9.50
CA GLN A 239 12.25 55.35 9.29
C GLN A 239 12.91 55.56 10.66
N GLY A 240 14.10 55.00 10.84
CA GLY A 240 14.93 55.26 12.02
C GLY A 240 16.41 55.04 11.69
N GLY A 241 17.21 56.10 11.89
CA GLY A 241 18.65 56.19 12.17
C GLY A 241 19.59 55.21 11.44
N GLY A 242 20.54 55.66 10.62
CA GLY A 242 21.55 56.65 10.95
C GLY A 242 22.63 56.02 11.83
N TRP A 243 23.76 55.64 11.24
CA TRP A 243 25.09 55.53 11.87
C TRP A 243 26.19 55.59 10.79
N ASN A 244 27.14 56.51 11.01
CA ASN A 244 28.52 56.65 10.50
C ASN A 244 28.83 56.48 9.01
#